data_AF-A0A4R6TV26-F1
#
_entry.id   AF-A0A4R6TV26-F1
#
_cell.length_a   1.000
_cell.length_b   1.000
_cell.length_c   1.000
_cell.angle_alpha   90.00
_cell.angle_beta   90.00
_cell.angle_gamma   90.00
#
_symmetry.space_group_name_H-M   'P 1'
#
loop_
_entity.id
_entity.type
_entity.pdbx_description
1 polymer ?
#
loop_
_entity_poly.entity_id
_entity_poly.type
_entity_poly.pdbx_seq_one_letter_code
_entity_poly.pdbx_strand_id
1 'polypeptide(L)' 'MATLLEKPEPPGEFDCCESACEPCVWDFYYEELAAWQKQQAELKAAADAGDGGDGGS' A
#
# COMPACT_ATOMS: atom_id res chain seq x y z
N MET A 1 -8.63 -13.83 9.68
CA MET A 1 -8.16 -13.76 8.29
C MET A 1 -7.61 -12.37 8.09
N ALA A 2 -6.30 -12.23 7.89
CA ALA A 2 -5.74 -10.91 7.62
C ALA A 2 -6.18 -10.51 6.21
N THR A 3 -7.02 -9.48 6.11
CA THR A 3 -7.40 -8.94 4.81
C THR A 3 -6.17 -8.25 4.22
N LEU A 4 -5.67 -8.78 3.09
CA LEU A 4 -4.61 -8.13 2.34
C LEU A 4 -5.19 -6.85 1.74
N LEU A 5 -4.59 -5.71 2.08
CA LEU A 5 -4.91 -4.45 1.44
C LEU A 5 -4.48 -4.54 -0.03
N GLU A 6 -5.36 -4.13 -0.92
CA GLU A 6 -5.04 -3.90 -2.32
C GLU A 6 -4.38 -2.53 -2.50
N LYS A 7 -3.57 -2.39 -3.55
CA LYS A 7 -2.88 -1.13 -3.82
C LYS A 7 -3.92 -0.13 -4.34
N PRO A 8 -4.08 1.04 -3.70
CA PRO A 8 -5.03 2.04 -4.20
C PRO A 8 -4.58 2.52 -5.58
N GLU A 9 -5.56 2.81 -6.44
CA GLU A 9 -5.31 3.40 -7.75
C GLU A 9 -5.12 4.92 -7.62
N PRO A 10 -4.11 5.50 -8.27
CA PRO A 10 -3.89 6.94 -8.20
C PRO A 10 -5.07 7.68 -8.84
N PRO A 11 -5.53 8.79 -8.24
CA PRO A 11 -6.57 9.60 -8.86
C PRO A 11 -6.09 10.13 -10.21
N GLY A 12 -6.98 10.09 -11.21
CA GLY A 12 -6.69 10.65 -12.52
C GLY A 12 -6.46 12.16 -12.45
N GLU A 13 -5.65 12.67 -13.38
CA GLU A 13 -5.38 14.12 -13.50
C GLU A 13 -6.66 14.97 -13.64
N PHE A 14 -7.75 14.40 -14.16
CA PHE A 14 -9.06 15.04 -14.27
C PHE A 14 -9.97 14.89 -13.04
N ASP A 15 -9.61 14.00 -12.11
CA ASP A 15 -10.35 13.76 -10.85
C ASP A 15 -9.89 14.74 -9.76
N CYS A 16 -8.64 15.20 -9.88
CA CYS A 16 -8.09 16.27 -9.06
C CYS A 16 -8.64 17.62 -9.51
N CYS A 17 -9.58 18.20 -8.76
CA CYS A 17 -10.18 19.50 -9.05
C CYS A 17 -9.24 20.71 -8.80
N GLU A 18 -7.92 20.49 -8.65
CA GLU A 18 -6.76 21.42 -8.51
C GLU A 18 -6.88 22.60 -7.51
N SER A 19 -8.06 22.95 -6.99
CA SER A 19 -8.30 24.08 -6.09
C SER A 19 -9.67 24.11 -5.40
N ALA A 20 -10.66 23.28 -5.78
CA ALA A 20 -12.03 23.44 -5.27
C ALA A 20 -12.62 22.25 -4.49
N CYS A 21 -11.97 21.08 -4.49
CA CYS A 21 -12.45 19.93 -3.72
C CYS A 21 -11.68 19.81 -2.40
N GLU A 22 -12.34 20.22 -1.32
CA GLU A 22 -11.98 19.83 0.04
C GLU A 22 -12.98 18.77 0.49
N PRO A 23 -12.54 17.55 0.85
CA PRO A 23 -11.15 17.05 0.96
C PRO A 23 -10.47 16.68 -0.36
N CYS A 24 -9.14 16.86 -0.43
CA CYS A 24 -8.31 16.55 -1.59
C CYS A 24 -8.29 15.04 -1.85
N VAL A 25 -8.55 14.61 -3.09
CA VAL A 25 -8.53 13.18 -3.46
C VAL A 25 -7.17 12.52 -3.19
N TRP A 26 -6.09 13.30 -3.27
CA TRP A 26 -4.74 12.84 -2.92
C TRP A 26 -4.58 12.52 -1.44
N ASP A 27 -5.30 13.20 -0.56
CA ASP A 27 -5.20 12.97 0.89
C ASP A 27 -5.68 11.55 1.23
N PHE A 28 -6.86 11.16 0.73
CA PHE A 28 -7.38 9.80 0.85
C PHE A 28 -6.46 8.76 0.21
N TYR A 29 -6.01 9.03 -1.02
CA TYR A 29 -5.10 8.13 -1.72
C TYR A 29 -3.82 7.88 -0.92
N TYR A 30 -3.22 8.92 -0.34
CA TYR A 30 -2.00 8.77 0.46
C TYR A 30 -2.25 8.04 1.77
N GLU A 31 -3.38 8.27 2.44
CA GLU A 31 -3.76 7.51 3.64
C GLU A 31 -3.89 6.00 3.35
N GLU A 32 -4.62 5.65 2.30
CA GLU A 32 -4.81 4.25 1.87
C GLU A 32 -3.48 3.63 1.40
N LEU A 33 -2.68 4.39 0.65
CA LEU A 33 -1.38 3.94 0.15
C LEU A 33 -0.40 3.70 1.30
N ALA A 34 -0.42 4.54 2.34
CA ALA A 34 0.43 4.37 3.52
C ALA A 34 0.07 3.07 4.27
N ALA A 35 -1.22 2.78 4.44
CA ALA A 35 -1.69 1.55 5.04
C ALA A 35 -1.26 0.32 4.24
N TRP A 36 -1.42 0.36 2.91
CA TRP A 36 -0.97 -0.69 2.00
C TRP A 36 0.54 -0.92 2.08
N GLN A 37 1.34 0.16 1.99
CA GLN A 37 2.81 0.07 2.05
C GLN A 37 3.30 -0.55 3.35
N LYS A 38 2.70 -0.16 4.48
CA LYS A 38 3.02 -0.74 5.79
C LYS A 38 2.79 -2.26 5.78
N GLN A 39 1.64 -2.70 5.28
CA GLN A 39 1.33 -4.13 5.22
C GLN A 39 2.29 -4.87 4.28
N GLN A 40 2.60 -4.32 3.11
CA GLN A 40 3.56 -4.92 2.18
C GLN A 40 4.96 -5.05 2.78
N ALA A 41 5.40 -4.04 3.55
CA ALA A 41 6.68 -4.10 4.25
C ALA A 41 6.71 -5.22 5.29
N GLU A 42 5.64 -5.37 6.08
CA GLU A 42 5.49 -6.46 7.05
C GLU A 42 5.47 -7.83 6.37
N LEU A 43 4.73 -7.98 5.27
CA LEU A 43 4.68 -9.21 4.48
C LEU A 43 6.02 -9.56 3.85
N LYS A 44 6.73 -8.57 3.29
CA LYS A 44 8.06 -8.76 2.72
C LYS A 44 9.08 -9.15 3.78
N ALA A 45 9.05 -8.50 4.95
CA ALA A 45 9.90 -8.84 6.07
C ALA A 45 9.60 -10.25 6.59
N ALA A 46 8.32 -10.64 6.67
CA ALA A 46 7.91 -11.98 7.04
C ALA A 46 8.29 -13.05 6.00
N ALA A 47 8.23 -12.72 4.71
CA ALA A 47 8.64 -13.61 3.63
C ALA A 47 10.16 -13.82 3.60
N ASP A 48 10.95 -12.75 3.75
CA ASP A 48 12.42 -12.80 3.80
C ASP A 48 12.91 -13.54 5.05
N ALA A 49 12.23 -13.38 6.19
CA ALA A 49 12.52 -14.11 7.42
C ALA A 49 12.12 -15.61 7.37
N GLY A 50 11.29 -16.02 6.40
CA GLY A 50 10.75 -17.38 6.28
C GLY A 50 11.43 -18.29 5.25
N ASP A 51 12.28 -17.75 4.37
CA ASP A 51 12.90 -18.49 3.24
C ASP A 51 14.31 -19.06 3.56
N GLY A 52 14.85 -18.81 4.75
CA GLY A 52 16.16 -19.32 5.18
C GLY A 52 16.20 -20.80 5.59
N GLY A 53 15.39 -21.65 4.97
CA GLY A 53 15.10 -23.01 5.44
C GLY A 53 15.15 -24.12 4.39
N ASP A 54 16.16 -24.15 3.52
CA ASP A 54 16.59 -25.34 2.76
C ASP A 54 18.09 -25.18 2.46
N GLY A 55 19.01 -25.81 3.19
CA GLY A 55 19.28 -27.24 3.08
C GLY A 55 20.79 -27.38 2.89
N GLY A 56 21.54 -27.49 3.99
CA GLY A 56 22.95 -27.84 3.93
C GLY A 56 23.11 -29.27 3.40
N SER A 57 24.03 -29.48 2.46
CA SER A 57 24.65 -30.76 2.18
C SER A 57 26.10 -30.60 1.79
#